data_AF-A0A955PVS8-F1
#
_entry.id   AF-A0A955PVS8-F1
#
_cell.length_a   1.000
_cell.length_b   1.000
_cell.length_c   1.000
_cell.angle_alpha   90.00
_cell.angle_beta   90.00
_cell.angle_gamma   90.00
#
_symmetry.space_group_name_H-M   'P 1'
#
loop_
_entity.id
_entity.type
_entity.pdbx_description
1 polymer ?
#
loop_
_entity_poly.entity_id
_entity_poly.type
_entity_poly.pdbx_seq_one_letter_code
_entity_poly.pdbx_strand_id
1 'polypeptide(L)'
;MKTLNRSLLIVLALGLSGGGIAFGQVPDAPLVDFPYSGNRTAVWVVAQLHILFAAFILGAPIFAVVAEWLGYKNNDPKYDRLAKEVIKVTVILYSMTALTGGLFIFVLLGTYPDFSTWLIKHFFLVFAVIYPLLFILETIILYTYFYSWDSMKGAKKGRH
;
A
#
# COMPACT_ATOMS: atom_id res chain seq x y z
N MET A 1 0.55 24.13 31.92
CA MET A 1 1.37 23.17 31.11
C MET A 1 1.45 21.75 31.69
N LYS A 2 1.44 21.50 33.01
CA LYS A 2 1.49 20.12 33.58
C LYS A 2 0.22 19.27 33.40
N THR A 3 -0.95 19.88 33.26
CA THR A 3 -2.24 19.19 33.13
C THR A 3 -2.49 18.66 31.72
N LEU A 4 -2.08 19.41 30.69
CA LEU A 4 -2.25 19.04 29.27
C LEU A 4 -1.49 17.75 28.91
N ASN A 5 -0.26 17.59 29.41
CA ASN A 5 0.53 16.36 29.19
C ASN A 5 -0.08 15.14 29.88
N ARG A 6 -0.73 15.32 31.04
CA ARG A 6 -1.40 14.22 31.76
C ARG A 6 -2.66 13.77 31.02
N SER A 7 -3.45 14.70 30.50
CA SER A 7 -4.63 14.39 29.70
C SER A 7 -4.27 13.69 28.39
N LEU A 8 -3.21 14.13 27.70
CA LEU A 8 -2.69 13.48 26.50
C LEU A 8 -2.22 12.05 26.79
N LEU A 9 -1.53 11.81 27.90
CA LEU A 9 -1.08 10.47 28.30
C LEU A 9 -2.26 9.55 28.67
N ILE A 10 -3.31 10.07 29.30
CA ILE A 10 -4.52 9.30 29.63
C ILE A 10 -5.30 8.94 28.35
N VAL A 11 -5.42 9.88 27.40
CA VAL A 11 -6.06 9.62 26.10
C VAL A 11 -5.25 8.61 25.28
N LEU A 12 -3.91 8.69 25.30
CA LEU A 12 -3.03 7.72 24.66
C LEU A 12 -3.15 6.32 25.31
N ALA A 13 -3.23 6.27 26.65
CA ALA A 13 -3.40 5.03 27.41
C ALA A 13 -4.78 4.38 27.17
N LEU A 14 -5.85 5.17 27.10
CA LEU A 14 -7.19 4.70 26.75
C LEU A 14 -7.29 4.23 25.29
N GLY A 15 -6.61 4.91 24.37
CA GLY A 15 -6.50 4.48 22.98
C GLY A 15 -5.74 3.14 22.84
N LEU A 16 -4.71 2.93 23.66
CA LEU A 16 -3.94 1.69 23.71
C LEU A 16 -4.71 0.52 24.36
N SER A 17 -5.53 0.78 25.38
CA SER A 17 -6.33 -0.28 26.02
C SER A 17 -7.59 -0.66 25.25
N GLY A 18 -8.23 0.29 24.54
CA GLY A 18 -9.49 0.04 23.83
C GLY A 18 -9.36 -0.88 22.61
N GLY A 19 -8.20 -0.86 21.94
CA GLY A 19 -7.95 -1.68 20.76
C GLY A 19 -7.87 -3.18 21.04
N GLY A 20 -7.35 -3.58 22.20
CA GLY A 20 -7.09 -5.01 22.50
C GLY A 20 -8.33 -5.83 22.89
N ILE A 21 -9.34 -5.19 23.49
CA ILE A 21 -10.50 -5.89 24.09
C ILE A 21 -11.57 -6.20 23.03
N ALA A 22 -11.67 -5.38 21.98
CA ALA A 22 -12.68 -5.54 20.94
C ALA A 22 -12.44 -6.76 20.03
N PHE A 23 -11.18 -7.18 19.82
CA PHE A 23 -10.86 -8.32 18.96
C PHE A 23 -11.06 -9.69 19.62
N GLY A 24 -11.30 -9.75 20.94
CA GLY A 24 -11.38 -11.00 21.70
C GLY A 24 -12.79 -11.59 21.86
N GLN A 25 -13.83 -10.94 21.34
CA GLN A 25 -15.24 -11.28 21.63
C GLN A 25 -16.08 -11.55 20.37
N VAL A 26 -15.47 -11.63 19.19
CA VAL A 26 -16.19 -11.97 17.95
C VAL A 26 -16.26 -13.49 17.84
N PRO A 27 -17.46 -14.10 17.74
CA PRO A 27 -17.61 -15.53 17.45
C PRO A 27 -16.81 -15.90 16.20
N ASP A 28 -16.17 -17.07 16.18
CA ASP A 28 -15.42 -17.53 15.02
C ASP A 28 -16.31 -17.48 13.77
N ALA A 29 -15.90 -16.70 12.78
CA ALA A 29 -16.66 -16.56 11.55
C ALA A 29 -16.81 -17.94 10.89
N PRO A 30 -17.99 -18.28 10.35
CA PRO A 30 -18.16 -19.52 9.60
C PRO A 30 -17.13 -19.58 8.47
N LEU A 31 -16.47 -20.73 8.31
CA LEU A 31 -15.52 -20.94 7.23
C LEU A 31 -16.22 -20.70 5.89
N VAL A 32 -15.68 -19.77 5.10
CA VAL A 32 -16.21 -19.49 3.76
C VAL A 32 -15.61 -20.51 2.81
N ASP A 33 -16.44 -21.45 2.37
CA ASP A 33 -16.06 -22.45 1.38
C ASP A 33 -16.54 -22.07 -0.02
N PHE A 34 -15.60 -22.03 -0.98
CA PHE A 34 -15.92 -21.81 -2.39
C PHE A 34 -16.33 -23.13 -3.08
N PRO A 35 -17.61 -23.28 -3.49
CA PRO A 35 -18.17 -24.57 -3.89
C PRO A 35 -17.62 -25.13 -5.21
N TYR A 36 -17.07 -24.30 -6.10
CA TYR A 36 -16.68 -24.74 -7.45
C TYR A 36 -15.19 -25.11 -7.58
N SER A 37 -14.28 -24.35 -6.98
CA SER A 37 -12.84 -24.49 -7.20
C SER A 37 -12.03 -24.72 -5.91
N GLY A 38 -12.69 -24.66 -4.75
CA GLY A 38 -12.06 -24.75 -3.44
C GLY A 38 -11.28 -23.49 -3.04
N ASN A 39 -11.09 -23.34 -1.72
CA ASN A 39 -10.48 -22.15 -1.10
C ASN A 39 -9.06 -21.86 -1.61
N ARG A 40 -8.27 -22.91 -1.87
CA ARG A 40 -6.91 -22.78 -2.39
C ARG A 40 -6.88 -22.07 -3.75
N THR A 41 -7.78 -22.45 -4.66
CA THR A 41 -7.83 -21.87 -6.01
C THR A 41 -8.32 -20.42 -5.95
N ALA A 42 -9.31 -20.12 -5.11
CA ALA A 42 -9.79 -18.76 -4.92
C ALA A 42 -8.68 -17.83 -4.40
N VAL A 43 -7.95 -18.24 -3.35
CA VAL A 43 -6.80 -17.50 -2.83
C VAL A 43 -5.72 -17.32 -3.89
N TRP A 44 -5.40 -18.39 -4.65
CA TRP A 44 -4.39 -18.32 -5.70
C TRP A 44 -4.74 -17.32 -6.81
N VAL A 45 -5.99 -17.33 -7.30
CA VAL A 45 -6.42 -16.39 -8.36
C VAL A 45 -6.30 -14.95 -7.90
N VAL A 46 -6.77 -14.65 -6.68
CA VAL A 46 -6.73 -13.27 -6.14
C VAL A 46 -5.30 -12.84 -5.82
N ALA A 47 -4.48 -13.74 -5.25
CA ALA A 47 -3.06 -13.48 -5.01
C ALA A 47 -2.30 -13.20 -6.32
N GLN A 48 -2.56 -14.01 -7.35
CA GLN A 48 -1.91 -13.87 -8.65
C GLN A 48 -2.28 -12.53 -9.29
N LEU A 49 -3.56 -12.17 -9.27
CA LEU A 49 -4.03 -10.88 -9.77
C LEU A 49 -3.32 -9.72 -9.05
N HIS A 50 -3.23 -9.77 -7.72
CA HIS A 50 -2.57 -8.74 -6.94
C HIS A 50 -1.07 -8.62 -7.26
N ILE A 51 -0.34 -9.75 -7.36
CA ILE A 51 1.10 -9.76 -7.67
C ILE A 51 1.38 -9.24 -9.09
N LEU A 52 0.51 -9.51 -10.07
CA LEU A 52 0.67 -8.98 -11.42
C LEU A 52 0.64 -7.44 -11.45
N PHE A 53 -0.28 -6.83 -10.69
CA PHE A 53 -0.30 -5.37 -10.54
C PHE A 53 0.88 -4.87 -9.69
N ALA A 54 1.21 -5.56 -8.60
CA ALA A 54 2.34 -5.21 -7.73
C ALA A 54 3.67 -5.18 -8.51
N ALA A 55 3.93 -6.17 -9.36
CA ALA A 55 5.12 -6.22 -10.20
C ALA A 55 5.19 -5.04 -11.18
N PHE A 56 4.06 -4.64 -11.74
CA PHE A 56 4.00 -3.48 -12.63
C PHE A 56 4.30 -2.16 -11.88
N ILE A 57 3.67 -1.93 -10.73
CA ILE A 57 3.88 -0.68 -9.97
C ILE A 57 5.26 -0.59 -9.33
N LEU A 58 5.99 -1.70 -9.16
CA LEU A 58 7.39 -1.69 -8.75
C LEU A 58 8.33 -1.36 -9.92
N GLY A 59 8.06 -1.91 -11.11
CA GLY A 59 8.91 -1.71 -12.29
C GLY A 59 8.73 -0.34 -12.97
N ALA A 60 7.48 0.14 -13.07
CA ALA A 60 7.15 1.35 -13.82
C ALA A 60 7.77 2.66 -13.24
N PRO A 61 7.81 2.90 -11.92
CA PRO A 61 8.52 4.04 -11.35
C PRO A 61 10.01 4.02 -11.63
N ILE A 62 10.65 2.86 -11.54
CA ILE A 62 12.08 2.72 -11.83
C ILE A 62 12.34 3.11 -13.30
N PHE A 63 11.51 2.62 -14.21
CA PHE A 63 11.59 3.01 -15.62
C PHE A 63 11.37 4.51 -15.82
N ALA A 64 10.39 5.11 -15.15
CA ALA A 64 10.11 6.54 -15.26
C ALA A 64 11.28 7.41 -14.78
N VAL A 65 11.91 7.07 -13.65
CA VAL A 65 13.09 7.79 -13.13
C VAL A 65 14.27 7.68 -14.11
N VAL A 66 14.50 6.50 -14.69
CA VAL A 66 15.56 6.31 -15.70
C VAL A 66 15.26 7.13 -16.97
N ALA A 67 14.01 7.12 -17.43
CA ALA A 67 13.58 7.89 -18.60
C ALA A 67 13.68 9.41 -18.35
N GLU A 68 13.32 9.87 -17.16
CA GLU A 68 13.49 11.27 -16.75
C GLU A 68 14.96 11.67 -16.73
N TRP A 69 15.83 10.86 -16.13
CA TRP A 69 17.27 11.12 -16.08
C TRP A 69 17.88 11.18 -17.48
N LEU A 70 17.47 10.29 -18.39
CA LEU A 70 17.90 10.30 -19.78
C LEU A 70 17.41 11.55 -20.53
N GLY A 71 16.17 11.97 -20.28
CA GLY A 71 15.61 13.21 -20.83
C GLY A 71 16.36 14.46 -20.34
N TYR A 72 16.75 14.49 -19.07
CA TYR A 72 17.57 15.57 -18.52
C TYR A 72 18.98 15.59 -19.12
N LYS A 73 19.65 14.43 -19.20
CA LYS A 73 21.03 14.34 -19.72
C LYS A 73 21.12 14.68 -21.22
N ASN A 74 20.16 14.22 -22.02
CA ASN A 74 20.17 14.40 -23.47
C ASN A 74 19.43 15.67 -23.92
N ASN A 75 18.82 16.43 -23.00
CA ASN A 75 17.93 17.57 -23.30
C ASN A 75 16.80 17.22 -24.30
N ASP A 76 16.34 15.97 -24.32
CA ASP A 76 15.26 15.53 -25.22
C ASP A 76 13.92 15.46 -24.45
N PRO A 77 12.95 16.34 -24.79
CA PRO A 77 11.65 16.39 -24.12
C PRO A 77 10.78 15.15 -24.36
N LYS A 78 11.11 14.29 -25.32
CA LYS A 78 10.35 13.06 -25.60
C LYS A 78 10.44 12.05 -24.45
N TYR A 79 11.63 11.86 -23.88
CA TYR A 79 11.83 10.94 -22.75
C TYR A 79 11.16 11.46 -21.48
N ASP A 80 11.18 12.77 -21.27
CA ASP A 80 10.46 13.40 -20.15
C ASP A 80 8.95 13.22 -20.27
N ARG A 81 8.39 13.40 -21.48
CA ARG A 81 6.97 13.14 -21.73
C ARG A 81 6.61 11.68 -21.50
N LEU A 82 7.46 10.75 -21.95
CA LEU A 82 7.28 9.32 -21.72
C LEU A 82 7.25 8.99 -20.23
N ALA A 83 8.22 9.51 -19.45
CA ALA A 83 8.28 9.32 -18.01
C ALA A 83 6.99 9.81 -17.31
N LYS A 84 6.50 11.01 -17.69
CA LYS A 84 5.26 11.58 -17.14
C LYS A 84 4.04 10.72 -17.43
N GLU A 85 3.88 10.21 -18.65
CA GLU A 85 2.75 9.35 -19.01
C GLU A 85 2.82 8.00 -18.28
N VAL A 86 4.02 7.41 -18.12
CA VAL A 86 4.20 6.17 -17.35
C VAL A 86 3.82 6.37 -15.89
N ILE A 87 4.23 7.46 -15.25
CA ILE A 87 3.84 7.74 -13.86
C ILE A 87 2.34 7.98 -13.72
N LYS A 88 1.71 8.68 -14.67
CA LYS A 88 0.26 8.85 -14.68
C LYS A 88 -0.47 7.50 -14.65
N VAL A 89 -0.04 6.55 -15.50
CA VAL A 89 -0.59 5.19 -15.52
C VAL A 89 -0.27 4.45 -14.21
N THR A 90 0.92 4.64 -13.67
CA THR A 90 1.36 4.00 -12.41
C THR A 90 0.50 4.43 -11.22
N VAL A 91 0.17 5.72 -11.10
CA VAL A 91 -0.71 6.23 -10.02
C VAL A 91 -2.11 5.62 -10.08
N ILE A 92 -2.66 5.43 -11.29
CA ILE A 92 -3.96 4.77 -11.48
C ILE A 92 -3.88 3.29 -11.07
N LEU A 93 -2.82 2.58 -11.49
CA LEU A 93 -2.62 1.17 -11.18
C LEU A 93 -2.25 0.91 -9.72
N TYR A 94 -1.64 1.88 -9.05
CA TYR A 94 -1.37 1.82 -7.61
C TYR A 94 -2.68 1.68 -6.81
N SER A 95 -3.72 2.44 -7.19
CA SER A 95 -5.05 2.33 -6.57
C SER A 95 -5.67 0.95 -6.81
N MET A 96 -5.56 0.42 -8.04
CA MET A 96 -6.02 -0.94 -8.36
C MET A 96 -5.28 -2.03 -7.58
N THR A 97 -3.98 -1.84 -7.36
CA THR A 97 -3.16 -2.75 -6.55
C THR A 97 -3.62 -2.74 -5.10
N ALA A 98 -3.93 -1.56 -4.55
CA ALA A 98 -4.47 -1.44 -3.19
C ALA A 98 -5.83 -2.15 -3.03
N LEU A 99 -6.73 -1.99 -4.01
CA LEU A 99 -8.03 -2.65 -4.01
C LEU A 99 -7.91 -4.18 -4.07
N THR A 100 -7.07 -4.69 -4.97
CA THR A 100 -6.84 -6.14 -5.12
C THR A 100 -6.10 -6.74 -3.92
N GLY A 101 -5.22 -5.97 -3.27
CA GLY A 101 -4.55 -6.37 -2.03
C GLY A 101 -5.49 -6.41 -0.84
N GLY A 102 -6.37 -5.42 -0.72
CA GLY A 102 -7.46 -5.45 0.26
C GLY A 102 -8.37 -6.65 0.05
N LEU A 103 -8.80 -6.90 -1.18
CA LEU A 103 -9.57 -8.09 -1.54
C LEU A 103 -8.85 -9.38 -1.15
N PHE A 104 -7.55 -9.48 -1.41
CA PHE A 104 -6.73 -10.63 -1.03
C PHE A 104 -6.77 -10.90 0.48
N ILE A 105 -6.63 -9.86 1.32
CA ILE A 105 -6.69 -10.00 2.78
C ILE A 105 -8.08 -10.49 3.22
N PHE A 106 -9.16 -9.94 2.67
CA PHE A 106 -10.52 -10.38 3.00
C PHE A 106 -10.77 -11.84 2.63
N VAL A 107 -10.29 -12.27 1.46
CA VAL A 107 -10.39 -13.67 1.02
C VAL A 107 -9.58 -14.58 1.93
N LEU A 108 -8.37 -14.17 2.33
CA LEU A 108 -7.51 -14.94 3.25
C LEU A 108 -8.14 -15.10 4.64
N LEU A 109 -8.73 -14.02 5.18
CA LEU A 109 -9.43 -14.03 6.47
C LEU A 109 -10.67 -14.94 6.45
N GLY A 110 -11.43 -14.95 5.33
CA GLY A 110 -12.63 -15.78 5.21
C GLY A 110 -12.34 -17.26 4.96
N THR A 111 -11.29 -17.58 4.21
CA THR A 111 -10.95 -18.97 3.83
C THR A 111 -9.99 -19.66 4.79
N TYR A 112 -9.09 -18.91 5.43
CA TYR A 112 -8.04 -19.41 6.34
C TYR A 112 -7.93 -18.50 7.59
N PRO A 113 -8.97 -18.45 8.45
CA PRO A 113 -9.00 -17.56 9.62
C PRO A 113 -7.92 -17.88 10.66
N ASP A 114 -7.65 -19.17 10.94
CA ASP A 114 -6.64 -19.58 11.93
C ASP A 114 -5.24 -19.12 11.54
N PHE A 115 -4.87 -19.36 10.28
CA PHE A 115 -3.59 -18.94 9.72
C PHE A 115 -3.44 -17.41 9.74
N SER A 116 -4.45 -16.70 9.24
CA SER A 116 -4.45 -15.24 9.16
C SER A 116 -4.36 -14.60 10.55
N THR A 117 -5.13 -15.11 11.51
CA THR A 117 -5.12 -14.64 12.90
C THR A 117 -3.79 -14.92 13.58
N TRP A 118 -3.21 -16.11 13.37
CA TRP A 118 -1.89 -16.45 13.89
C TRP A 118 -0.81 -15.50 13.34
N LEU A 119 -0.83 -15.23 12.04
CA LEU A 119 0.11 -14.34 11.36
C LEU A 119 0.03 -12.91 11.91
N ILE A 120 -1.19 -12.37 12.05
CA ILE A 120 -1.42 -11.02 12.58
C ILE A 120 -0.99 -10.94 14.06
N LYS A 121 -1.31 -11.94 14.89
CA LYS A 121 -0.93 -11.93 16.30
C LYS A 121 0.58 -12.01 16.49
N HIS A 122 1.26 -12.86 15.73
CA HIS A 122 2.71 -13.05 15.86
C HIS A 122 3.52 -11.89 15.28
N PHE A 123 3.06 -11.33 14.15
CA PHE A 123 3.74 -10.25 13.43
C PHE A 123 2.97 -8.92 13.51
N PHE A 124 2.30 -8.68 14.64
CA PHE A 124 1.41 -7.53 14.82
C PHE A 124 2.08 -6.19 14.45
N LEU A 125 3.30 -5.97 14.93
CA LEU A 125 4.03 -4.74 14.67
C LEU A 125 4.27 -4.52 13.16
N VAL A 126 4.54 -5.59 12.41
CA VAL A 126 4.79 -5.52 10.97
C VAL A 126 3.49 -5.23 10.21
N PHE A 127 2.44 -6.02 10.46
CA PHE A 127 1.19 -5.93 9.67
C PHE A 127 0.27 -4.78 10.10
N ALA A 128 0.22 -4.43 11.39
CA ALA A 128 -0.70 -3.41 11.88
C ALA A 128 -0.07 -2.00 11.89
N VAL A 129 1.26 -1.88 11.99
CA VAL A 129 1.93 -0.59 12.16
C VAL A 129 2.87 -0.28 11.00
N ILE A 130 3.91 -1.08 10.79
CA ILE A 130 4.94 -0.78 9.78
C ILE A 130 4.36 -0.76 8.37
N TYR A 131 3.62 -1.81 8.00
CA TYR A 131 3.13 -1.98 6.63
C TYR A 131 2.17 -0.86 6.21
N PRO A 132 1.12 -0.51 6.98
CA PRO A 132 0.24 0.61 6.64
C PRO A 132 0.97 1.96 6.61
N LEU A 133 1.94 2.17 7.51
CA LEU A 133 2.72 3.41 7.55
C LEU A 133 3.59 3.55 6.29
N LEU A 134 4.31 2.49 5.90
CA LEU A 134 5.10 2.48 4.67
C LEU A 134 4.22 2.68 3.44
N PHE A 135 3.05 2.05 3.40
CA PHE A 135 2.10 2.22 2.29
C PHE A 135 1.59 3.67 2.17
N ILE A 136 1.29 4.33 3.30
CA ILE A 136 0.90 5.75 3.30
C ILE A 136 2.07 6.64 2.85
N LEU A 137 3.27 6.38 3.38
CA LEU A 137 4.47 7.12 3.01
C LEU A 137 4.77 7.00 1.51
N GLU A 138 4.72 5.78 0.98
CA GLU A 138 4.89 5.50 -0.45
C GLU A 138 3.86 6.25 -1.29
N THR A 139 2.59 6.22 -0.88
CA THR A 139 1.51 6.96 -1.54
C THR A 139 1.82 8.47 -1.57
N ILE A 140 2.24 9.04 -0.43
CA ILE A 140 2.60 10.47 -0.35
C ILE A 140 3.76 10.79 -1.30
N ILE A 141 4.81 9.97 -1.33
CA ILE A 141 5.97 10.17 -2.20
C ILE A 141 5.55 10.09 -3.67
N LEU A 142 4.80 9.06 -4.06
CA LEU A 142 4.37 8.85 -5.43
C LEU A 142 3.48 9.99 -5.96
N TYR A 143 2.49 10.41 -5.16
CA TYR A 143 1.62 11.52 -5.54
C TYR A 143 2.36 12.86 -5.54
N THR A 144 3.28 13.07 -4.60
CA THR A 144 4.14 14.27 -4.60
C THR A 144 5.00 14.31 -5.86
N TYR A 145 5.63 13.19 -6.23
CA TYR A 145 6.41 13.06 -7.45
C TYR A 145 5.57 13.41 -8.70
N PHE A 146 4.39 12.79 -8.83
CA PHE A 146 3.49 13.06 -9.96
C PHE A 146 3.03 14.53 -10.05
N TYR A 147 2.63 15.14 -8.94
CA TYR A 147 2.15 16.53 -8.94
C TYR A 147 3.28 17.55 -9.06
N SER A 148 4.49 17.23 -8.62
CA SER A 148 5.64 18.13 -8.68
C SER A 148 6.20 18.32 -10.10
N TRP A 149 5.82 17.44 -11.05
CA TRP A 149 6.31 17.41 -12.43
C TRP A 149 6.15 18.73 -13.20
N ASP A 150 5.01 19.43 -13.03
CA ASP A 150 4.76 20.69 -13.72
C ASP A 150 5.36 21.90 -12.98
N SER A 151 5.62 21.76 -11.67
CA SER A 151 6.23 22.80 -10.83
C SER A 151 7.76 22.82 -10.94
N MET A 152 8.40 21.67 -11.18
CA MET A 152 9.86 21.52 -11.18
C MET A 152 10.49 21.45 -12.58
N LYS A 153 9.94 22.22 -13.54
CA LYS A 153 10.53 22.38 -14.88
C LYS A 153 11.70 23.38 -14.89
N GLY A 154 12.65 23.20 -15.82
CA GLY A 154 13.79 24.11 -16.02
C GLY A 154 14.94 23.87 -15.03
N ALA A 155 15.48 24.94 -14.43
CA ALA A 155 16.67 24.88 -13.56
C ALA A 155 16.51 24.02 -12.29
N LYS A 156 15.26 23.67 -11.92
CA LYS A 156 14.95 22.81 -10.76
C LYS A 156 14.78 21.33 -11.13
N LYS A 157 14.91 20.97 -12.41
CA LYS A 157 14.67 19.61 -12.89
C LYS A 157 15.67 18.59 -12.33
N GLY A 158 16.90 18.99 -12.03
CA GLY A 158 17.88 18.11 -11.37
C GLY A 158 17.57 17.80 -9.90
N ARG A 159 16.53 18.43 -9.32
CA ARG A 159 16.06 18.17 -7.94
C ARG A 159 14.75 17.38 -7.90
N HIS A 160 14.18 17.06 -9.07
CA HIS A 160 13.01 16.22 -9.24
C HIS A 160 13.41 14.75 -9.21
#